data_AF-A0A1N7J3S7-F1
#
_entry.id   AF-A0A1N7J3S7-F1
#
_cell.length_a   1.000
_cell.length_b   1.000
_cell.length_c   1.000
_cell.angle_alpha   90.00
_cell.angle_beta   90.00
_cell.angle_gamma   90.00
#
_symmetry.space_group_name_H-M   'P 1'
#
loop_
_entity.id
_entity.type
_entity.pdbx_description
1 polymer ?
#
loop_
_entity_poly.entity_id
_entity_poly.type
_entity_poly.pdbx_seq_one_letter_code
_entity_poly.pdbx_strand_id
1 'polypeptide(L)'
;MIRWVRAVTILWAGIFVWMLIGLWLETALHVAAGAVFALYAGKRVWHSPSAVQSVYLIPLVVAAGASWWGLDLSLHSHEVGILYVHGVIPYIRHTLSVLFSSDGIWFSLLTWLNLGLMAGVVFILDPGLEKRQAT
;
A
#
# COMPACT_ATOMS: atom_id res chain seq x y z
N MET A 1 -16.44 8.36 27.85
CA MET A 1 -16.52 9.03 26.53
C MET A 1 -15.19 9.26 25.81
N ILE A 2 -14.01 8.97 26.38
CA ILE A 2 -12.73 9.51 25.85
C ILE A 2 -11.98 8.57 24.88
N ARG A 3 -12.12 7.24 25.01
CA ARG A 3 -11.43 6.27 24.13
C ARG A 3 -12.04 6.18 22.72
N TRP A 4 -13.37 6.12 22.65
CA TRP A 4 -14.10 6.00 21.39
C TRP A 4 -13.96 7.24 20.51
N VAL A 5 -14.06 8.45 21.10
CA VAL A 5 -13.84 9.70 20.35
C VAL A 5 -12.42 9.74 19.81
N ARG A 6 -11.40 9.42 20.62
CA ARG A 6 -10.01 9.39 20.16
C ARG A 6 -9.78 8.36 19.03
N ALA A 7 -10.34 7.16 19.16
CA ALA A 7 -10.25 6.13 18.14
C ALA A 7 -10.90 6.58 16.83
N VAL A 8 -12.10 7.17 16.91
CA VAL A 8 -12.81 7.73 15.77
C VAL A 8 -12.02 8.86 15.12
N THR A 9 -11.44 9.79 15.89
CA THR A 9 -10.62 10.88 15.34
C THR A 9 -9.35 10.39 14.66
N ILE A 10 -8.67 9.37 15.21
CA ILE A 10 -7.49 8.76 14.58
C ILE A 10 -7.89 8.05 13.28
N LEU A 11 -9.03 7.36 13.28
CA LEU A 11 -9.54 6.65 12.11
C LEU A 11 -9.95 7.63 11.01
N TRP A 12 -10.62 8.73 11.37
CA TRP A 12 -10.91 9.85 10.46
C TRP A 12 -9.66 10.55 9.97
N ALA A 13 -8.63 10.74 10.81
CA ALA A 13 -7.36 11.31 10.38
C ALA A 13 -6.62 10.37 9.41
N GLY A 14 -6.67 9.06 9.64
CA GLY A 14 -6.13 8.04 8.73
C GLY A 14 -6.86 8.03 7.38
N ILE A 15 -8.20 8.06 7.40
CA ILE A 15 -9.03 8.20 6.20
C ILE A 15 -8.74 9.53 5.49
N PHE A 16 -8.59 10.63 6.23
CA PHE A 16 -8.28 11.94 5.68
C PHE A 16 -6.90 11.98 5.02
N VAL A 17 -5.89 11.41 5.67
CA VAL A 17 -4.55 11.25 5.09
C VAL A 17 -4.61 10.35 3.86
N TRP A 18 -5.32 9.22 3.92
CA TRP A 18 -5.54 8.34 2.77
C TRP A 18 -6.25 9.04 1.59
N MET A 19 -7.25 9.87 1.87
CA MET A 19 -7.94 10.70 0.89
C MET A 19 -7.07 11.81 0.29
N LEU A 20 -6.03 12.27 0.99
CA LEU A 20 -5.06 13.27 0.52
C LEU A 20 -3.87 12.65 -0.22
N ILE A 21 -3.55 11.39 0.09
CA ILE A 21 -2.43 10.65 -0.50
C ILE A 21 -2.63 10.57 -2.02
N GLY A 22 -3.84 10.27 -2.47
CA GLY A 22 -4.14 10.11 -3.89
C GLY A 22 -3.44 8.94 -4.55
N LEU A 23 -3.85 8.64 -5.78
CA LEU A 23 -3.55 7.36 -6.38
C LEU A 23 -2.04 7.21 -6.64
N TRP A 24 -1.37 8.31 -6.95
CA TRP A 24 0.08 8.40 -7.06
C TRP A 24 0.82 8.02 -5.77
N LEU A 25 0.48 8.61 -4.63
CA LEU A 25 1.21 8.36 -3.38
C LEU A 25 0.86 6.98 -2.81
N GLU A 26 -0.36 6.49 -3.02
CA GLU A 26 -0.74 5.11 -2.69
C GLU A 26 0.09 4.12 -3.51
N THR A 27 0.25 4.39 -4.81
CA THR A 27 1.14 3.63 -5.69
C THR A 27 2.58 3.67 -5.19
N ALA A 28 3.10 4.85 -4.84
CA ALA A 28 4.47 5.01 -4.35
C ALA A 28 4.72 4.23 -3.04
N LEU A 29 3.77 4.30 -2.10
CA LEU A 29 3.83 3.53 -0.85
C LEU A 29 3.79 2.03 -1.12
N HIS A 30 2.92 1.59 -2.02
CA HIS A 30 2.81 0.18 -2.39
C HIS A 30 4.09 -0.33 -3.09
N VAL A 31 4.70 0.46 -3.99
CA VAL A 31 6.00 0.16 -4.60
C VAL A 31 7.08 0.03 -3.53
N ALA A 32 7.16 0.98 -2.61
CA ALA A 32 8.15 0.97 -1.54
C ALA A 32 7.99 -0.26 -0.62
N ALA A 33 6.76 -0.55 -0.20
CA ALA A 33 6.45 -1.72 0.60
C ALA A 33 6.77 -3.02 -0.15
N GLY A 34 6.41 -3.11 -1.43
CA GLY A 34 6.73 -4.25 -2.30
C GLY A 34 8.24 -4.45 -2.44
N ALA A 35 9.03 -3.38 -2.59
CA ALA A 35 10.48 -3.46 -2.65
C ALA A 35 11.11 -3.93 -1.33
N VAL A 36 10.65 -3.40 -0.19
CA VAL A 36 11.09 -3.85 1.14
C VAL A 36 10.74 -5.32 1.35
N PHE A 37 9.53 -5.72 0.97
CA PHE A 37 9.09 -7.11 1.02
C PHE A 37 9.90 -8.00 0.08
N ALA A 38 10.29 -7.53 -1.12
CA ALA A 38 11.17 -8.25 -2.04
C ALA A 38 12.52 -8.58 -1.39
N LEU A 39 13.13 -7.61 -0.71
CA LEU A 39 14.40 -7.78 0.00
C LEU A 39 14.27 -8.79 1.15
N TYR A 40 13.15 -8.74 1.86
CA TYR A 40 12.82 -9.70 2.91
C TYR A 40 12.61 -11.12 2.35
N ALA A 41 11.74 -11.24 1.35
CA ALA A 41 11.39 -12.47 0.66
C ALA A 41 12.60 -13.13 0.00
N GLY A 42 13.45 -12.37 -0.69
CA GLY A 42 14.64 -12.89 -1.37
C GLY A 42 15.60 -13.60 -0.42
N LYS A 43 15.81 -13.04 0.79
CA LYS A 43 16.63 -13.68 1.82
C LYS A 43 16.01 -15.00 2.33
N ARG A 44 14.69 -15.09 2.40
CA ARG A 44 13.95 -16.25 2.91
C ARG A 44 13.79 -17.36 1.86
N VAL A 45 13.53 -17.01 0.61
CA VAL A 45 13.33 -17.93 -0.52
C VAL A 45 14.56 -18.80 -0.76
N TRP A 46 15.76 -18.23 -0.63
CA TRP A 46 17.03 -18.95 -0.81
C TRP A 46 17.24 -20.10 0.19
N HIS A 47 16.61 -20.03 1.36
CA HIS A 47 16.75 -21.00 2.44
C HIS A 47 15.51 -21.87 2.66
N SER A 48 14.46 -21.72 1.83
CA SER A 48 13.16 -22.36 2.06
C SER A 48 12.83 -23.44 1.01
N PRO A 49 12.09 -24.50 1.39
CA PRO A 49 11.56 -25.51 0.46
C PRO A 49 10.61 -24.88 -0.58
N SER A 50 10.50 -25.51 -1.76
CA SER A 50 9.76 -24.97 -2.93
C SER A 50 8.32 -24.53 -2.63
N ALA A 51 7.55 -25.26 -1.83
CA ALA A 51 6.17 -24.89 -1.48
C ALA A 51 6.07 -23.60 -0.64
N VAL A 52 7.09 -23.33 0.17
CA VAL A 52 7.16 -22.13 1.04
C VAL A 52 7.62 -20.91 0.22
N GLN A 53 8.35 -21.12 -0.88
CA GLN A 53 8.75 -20.03 -1.78
C GLN A 53 7.53 -19.34 -2.42
N SER A 54 6.50 -20.10 -2.79
CA SER A 54 5.26 -19.56 -3.37
C SER A 54 4.57 -18.55 -2.46
N VAL A 55 4.65 -18.74 -1.13
CA VAL A 55 4.06 -17.84 -0.14
C VAL A 55 4.71 -16.45 -0.18
N TYR A 56 5.98 -16.36 -0.54
CA TYR A 56 6.70 -15.10 -0.70
C TYR A 56 6.61 -14.53 -2.12
N LEU A 57 6.53 -15.38 -3.14
CA LEU A 57 6.52 -14.96 -4.54
C LEU A 57 5.16 -14.42 -4.99
N ILE A 58 4.04 -15.01 -4.53
CA ILE A 58 2.69 -14.59 -4.95
C ILE A 58 2.42 -13.12 -4.59
N PRO A 59 2.61 -12.66 -3.34
CA PRO A 59 2.40 -11.25 -3.01
C PRO A 59 3.35 -10.31 -3.79
N LEU A 60 4.52 -10.80 -4.18
CA LEU A 60 5.49 -10.03 -4.97
C LEU A 60 5.04 -9.82 -6.41
N VAL A 61 4.49 -10.86 -7.05
CA VAL A 61 3.93 -10.77 -8.40
C VAL A 61 2.72 -9.84 -8.40
N VAL A 62 1.83 -9.98 -7.41
CA VAL A 62 0.70 -9.06 -7.22
C VAL A 62 1.22 -7.64 -6.96
N ALA A 63 2.29 -7.49 -6.18
CA ALA A 63 2.89 -6.20 -5.89
C ALA A 63 3.34 -5.50 -7.18
N ALA A 64 4.09 -6.20 -8.03
CA ALA A 64 4.56 -5.67 -9.30
C ALA A 64 3.41 -5.30 -10.25
N GLY A 65 2.40 -6.16 -10.37
CA GLY A 65 1.23 -5.92 -11.23
C GLY A 65 0.40 -4.72 -10.77
N ALA A 66 0.07 -4.65 -9.47
CA ALA A 66 -0.67 -3.53 -8.92
C ALA A 66 0.16 -2.23 -8.97
N SER A 67 1.47 -2.28 -8.71
CA SER A 67 2.34 -1.10 -8.86
C SER A 67 2.40 -0.59 -10.31
N TRP A 68 2.46 -1.48 -11.30
CA TRP A 68 2.37 -1.09 -12.70
C TRP A 68 1.03 -0.42 -13.02
N TRP A 69 -0.07 -1.02 -12.58
CA TRP A 69 -1.41 -0.49 -12.80
C TRP A 69 -1.62 0.88 -12.13
N GLY A 70 -1.13 1.05 -10.90
CA GLY A 70 -1.18 2.32 -10.19
C GLY A 70 -0.37 3.43 -10.87
N LEU A 71 0.80 3.10 -11.43
CA LEU A 71 1.59 4.04 -12.21
C LEU A 71 0.86 4.47 -13.48
N ASP A 72 0.25 3.53 -14.20
CA ASP A 72 -0.55 3.83 -15.39
C ASP A 72 -1.74 4.73 -15.06
N LEU A 73 -2.54 4.38 -14.04
CA LEU A 73 -3.66 5.19 -13.58
C LEU A 73 -3.23 6.59 -13.13
N SER A 74 -2.11 6.70 -12.42
CA SER A 74 -1.57 7.99 -11.97
C SER A 74 -1.09 8.88 -13.13
N LEU A 75 -0.45 8.29 -14.13
CA LEU A 75 -0.03 9.00 -15.35
C LEU A 75 -1.25 9.43 -16.17
N HIS A 76 -2.24 8.54 -16.33
CA HIS A 76 -3.45 8.81 -17.11
C HIS A 76 -4.31 9.92 -16.48
N SER A 77 -4.38 9.95 -15.14
CA SER A 77 -5.13 10.96 -14.38
C SER A 77 -4.39 12.30 -14.23
N HIS A 78 -3.11 12.37 -14.59
CA HIS A 78 -2.29 13.59 -14.50
C HIS A 78 -2.23 14.19 -13.08
N GLU A 79 -2.39 13.37 -12.02
CA GLU A 79 -2.50 13.83 -10.63
C GLU A 79 -1.33 14.75 -10.22
N VAL A 80 -0.09 14.36 -10.52
CA VAL A 80 1.11 15.15 -10.21
C VAL A 80 1.14 16.45 -11.00
N GLY A 81 0.67 16.42 -12.26
CA GLY A 81 0.55 17.61 -13.09
C GLY A 81 -0.48 18.61 -12.55
N ILE A 82 -1.61 18.11 -12.03
CA ILE A 82 -2.64 18.94 -11.40
C ILE A 82 -2.09 19.60 -10.13
N LEU A 83 -1.39 18.84 -9.28
CA LEU A 83 -0.75 19.38 -8.08
C LEU A 83 0.26 20.47 -8.42
N TYR A 84 1.11 20.23 -9.42
CA TYR A 84 2.16 21.16 -9.84
C TYR A 84 1.61 22.44 -10.47
N VAL A 85 0.62 22.33 -11.36
CA VAL A 85 0.11 23.46 -12.15
C VAL A 85 -1.01 24.22 -11.43
N HIS A 86 -1.92 23.51 -10.76
CA HIS A 86 -3.16 24.08 -10.20
C HIS A 86 -3.16 24.14 -8.67
N GLY A 87 -2.16 23.55 -8.02
CA GLY A 87 -2.01 23.55 -6.57
C GLY A 87 -2.85 22.50 -5.84
N VAL A 88 -2.85 22.60 -4.51
CA VAL A 88 -3.33 21.53 -3.62
C VAL A 88 -4.84 21.33 -3.65
N ILE A 89 -5.64 22.40 -3.69
CA ILE A 89 -7.11 22.28 -3.62
C ILE A 89 -7.68 21.57 -4.87
N PRO A 90 -7.29 21.95 -6.11
CA PRO A 90 -7.73 21.24 -7.31
C PRO A 90 -7.24 19.80 -7.36
N TYR A 91 -6.02 19.54 -6.88
CA TYR A 91 -5.48 18.20 -6.71
C TYR A 91 -6.38 17.34 -5.82
N ILE A 92 -6.70 17.80 -4.60
CA ILE A 92 -7.56 17.04 -3.67
C ILE A 92 -8.91 16.70 -4.30
N ARG A 93 -9.53 17.67 -5.00
CA ARG A 93 -10.84 17.43 -5.64
C ARG A 93 -10.75 16.38 -6.73
N HIS A 94 -9.69 16.42 -7.55
CA HIS A 94 -9.47 15.46 -8.60
C HIS A 94 -9.16 14.07 -8.02
N THR A 95 -8.22 13.99 -7.09
CA THR A 95 -7.86 12.78 -6.37
C THR A 95 -9.07 12.09 -5.75
N LEU A 96 -9.96 12.82 -5.09
CA LEU A 96 -11.20 12.25 -4.54
C LEU A 96 -12.09 11.66 -5.63
N SER A 97 -12.22 12.34 -6.77
CA SER A 97 -12.99 11.82 -7.91
C SER A 97 -12.39 10.53 -8.47
N VAL A 98 -11.06 10.44 -8.53
CA VAL A 98 -10.35 9.24 -9.01
C VAL A 98 -10.47 8.12 -7.98
N LEU A 99 -10.30 8.40 -6.69
CA LEU A 99 -10.40 7.43 -5.60
C LEU A 99 -11.78 6.75 -5.55
N PHE A 100 -12.85 7.52 -5.78
CA PHE A 100 -14.22 7.01 -5.83
C PHE A 100 -14.67 6.53 -7.21
N SER A 101 -13.78 6.53 -8.20
CA SER A 101 -14.05 5.86 -9.47
C SER A 101 -13.99 4.34 -9.29
N SER A 102 -14.59 3.60 -10.24
CA SER A 102 -14.51 2.13 -10.22
C SER A 102 -13.05 1.65 -10.18
N ASP A 103 -12.18 2.24 -11.00
CA ASP A 103 -10.77 1.87 -11.07
C ASP A 103 -10.00 2.22 -9.78
N GLY A 104 -10.27 3.39 -9.20
CA GLY A 104 -9.68 3.80 -7.92
C GLY A 104 -10.07 2.89 -6.75
N ILE A 105 -11.34 2.48 -6.70
CA ILE A 105 -11.83 1.55 -5.67
C ILE A 105 -11.16 0.18 -5.81
N TRP A 106 -11.12 -0.39 -7.03
CA TRP A 106 -10.50 -1.69 -7.25
C TRP A 106 -9.00 -1.67 -7.02
N PHE A 107 -8.34 -0.63 -7.50
CA PHE A 107 -6.92 -0.41 -7.24
C PHE A 107 -6.65 -0.38 -5.74
N SER A 108 -7.42 0.40 -4.99
CA SER A 108 -7.18 0.55 -3.55
C SER A 108 -7.50 -0.72 -2.76
N LEU A 109 -8.57 -1.44 -3.11
CA LEU A 109 -8.84 -2.73 -2.50
C LEU A 109 -7.68 -3.72 -2.75
N LEU A 110 -7.12 -3.73 -3.96
CA LEU A 110 -6.03 -4.63 -4.32
C LEU A 110 -4.72 -4.28 -3.59
N THR A 111 -4.35 -3.01 -3.54
CA THR A 111 -3.13 -2.53 -2.85
C THR A 111 -3.19 -2.82 -1.35
N TRP A 112 -4.31 -2.50 -0.70
CA TRP A 112 -4.48 -2.75 0.73
C TRP A 112 -4.54 -4.25 1.07
N LEU A 113 -5.21 -5.05 0.24
CA LEU A 113 -5.21 -6.51 0.40
C LEU A 113 -3.79 -7.06 0.27
N ASN A 114 -3.03 -6.63 -0.73
CA ASN A 114 -1.67 -7.10 -0.95
C ASN A 114 -0.71 -6.64 0.17
N LEU A 115 -0.82 -5.40 0.64
CA LEU A 115 -0.10 -4.91 1.82
C LEU A 115 -0.40 -5.74 3.06
N GLY A 116 -1.68 -6.05 3.29
CA GLY A 116 -2.11 -6.92 4.38
C GLY A 116 -1.51 -8.33 4.28
N LEU A 117 -1.44 -8.89 3.08
CA LEU A 117 -0.81 -10.19 2.84
C LEU A 117 0.70 -10.15 3.10
N MET A 118 1.41 -9.15 2.58
CA MET A 118 2.85 -8.98 2.80
C MET A 118 3.16 -8.80 4.30
N ALA A 119 2.39 -7.97 5.00
CA ALA A 119 2.53 -7.80 6.44
C ALA A 119 2.21 -9.10 7.20
N GLY A 120 1.13 -9.79 6.85
CA GLY A 120 0.77 -11.07 7.46
C GLY A 120 1.87 -12.11 7.30
N VAL A 121 2.48 -12.20 6.12
CA VAL A 121 3.64 -13.08 5.88
C VAL A 121 4.80 -12.73 6.81
N VAL A 122 5.15 -11.45 6.94
CA VAL A 122 6.26 -11.01 7.80
C VAL A 122 5.99 -11.27 9.28
N PHE A 123 4.80 -10.94 9.77
CA PHE A 123 4.51 -11.00 11.22
C PHE A 123 4.05 -12.38 11.70
N ILE A 124 3.36 -13.16 10.88
CA ILE A 124 2.78 -14.46 11.28
C ILE A 124 3.75 -15.61 10.99
N LEU A 125 4.40 -15.60 9.82
CA LEU A 125 5.29 -16.70 9.42
C LEU A 125 6.71 -16.54 9.96
N ASP A 126 7.03 -15.40 10.57
CA ASP A 126 8.34 -15.11 11.14
C ASP A 126 8.28 -14.38 12.49
N PRO A 127 7.79 -15.04 13.55
CA PRO A 127 7.71 -14.46 14.91
C PRO A 127 9.09 -14.16 15.54
N GLY A 128 10.19 -14.50 14.86
CA GLY A 128 11.56 -14.24 15.33
C GLY A 128 11.93 -12.75 15.39
N LEU A 129 11.21 -11.88 14.66
CA LEU A 129 11.39 -10.44 14.71
C LEU A 129 10.88 -9.82 16.02
N GLU A 130 9.77 -10.31 16.59
CA GLU A 130 9.28 -9.86 17.90
C GLU A 130 10.26 -10.22 19.03
N LYS A 131 10.87 -11.41 18.98
CA LYS A 131 11.82 -11.83 20.02
C LYS A 131 13.13 -11.05 20.03
N ARG A 132 13.61 -10.57 18.88
CA ARG A 132 14.87 -9.79 18.80
C ARG A 132 14.73 -8.31 19.18
N GLN A 133 13.51 -7.76 19.18
CA GLN A 133 13.26 -6.40 19.67
C GLN A 133 12.96 -6.35 21.18
N ALA A 134 12.70 -7.51 21.80
CA ALA A 134 12.44 -7.63 23.24
C ALA A 134 13.69 -7.98 24.08
N THR A 135 14.89 -7.98 23.47
CA THR A 135 16.19 -8.18 24.14
C THR A 135 17.11 -7.00 23.82
#